data_AF-A0A6P0MTZ5-F1
#
_entry.id   AF-A0A6P0MTZ5-F1
#
_cell.length_a   1.000
_cell.length_b   1.000
_cell.length_c   1.000
_cell.angle_alpha   90.00
_cell.angle_beta   90.00
_cell.angle_gamma   90.00
#
_symmetry.space_group_name_H-M   'P 1'
#
loop_
_entity.id
_entity.type
_entity.pdbx_description
1 polymer ?
#
loop_
_entity_poly.entity_id
_entity_poly.type
_entity_poly.pdbx_seq_one_letter_code
_entity_poly.pdbx_strand_id
1 'polypeptide(L)'
;MLIKPLNRFRAKISGKVTLRTVLIVPFVLQTFAAVGLVGYLSFRNGQKAVNDLANQLQSEISDRIEQEVQQYLDTPHKINQTLTAAINLDLLDVKNRKALELYLWRHLKIFDSIHAIFFGYQEGGITVARRHEGRLFIDETKGLVNGDYYIYTTDNQGNRQELFQFGNPYDARTDSCIIRVT
;
A
#
# COMPACT_ATOMS: atom_id res chain seq x y z
N MET A 1 38.86 -52.43 -35.10
CA MET A 1 38.25 -53.59 -34.39
C MET A 1 37.05 -53.06 -33.62
N LEU A 2 35.92 -53.78 -33.60
CA LEU A 2 34.65 -53.51 -32.87
C LEU A 2 33.64 -52.47 -33.41
N ILE A 3 32.92 -52.81 -34.49
CA ILE A 3 31.51 -52.40 -34.68
C ILE A 3 30.72 -53.57 -35.29
N LYS A 4 30.24 -54.49 -34.45
CA LYS A 4 29.19 -55.47 -34.79
C LYS A 4 28.32 -55.71 -33.55
N PRO A 5 27.22 -54.95 -33.40
CA PRO A 5 25.97 -55.65 -33.10
C PRO A 5 24.71 -55.01 -33.72
N LEU A 6 24.78 -54.24 -34.81
CA LEU A 6 23.55 -53.72 -35.44
C LEU A 6 22.81 -54.73 -36.34
N ASN A 7 23.50 -55.77 -36.83
CA ASN A 7 22.93 -56.65 -37.86
C ASN A 7 22.09 -57.82 -37.30
N ARG A 8 22.12 -58.08 -35.99
CA ARG A 8 21.35 -59.16 -35.35
C ARG A 8 19.89 -58.80 -35.09
N PHE A 9 19.56 -57.53 -34.92
CA PHE A 9 18.15 -57.09 -34.77
C PHE A 9 17.37 -57.17 -36.09
N ARG A 10 18.04 -56.94 -37.24
CA ARG A 10 17.41 -57.11 -38.57
C ARG A 10 17.14 -58.58 -38.92
N ALA A 11 18.04 -59.49 -38.52
CA ALA A 11 17.92 -60.91 -38.86
C ALA A 11 16.76 -61.64 -38.15
N LYS A 12 16.33 -61.18 -36.97
CA LYS A 12 15.22 -61.81 -36.22
C LYS A 12 13.82 -61.35 -36.69
N ILE A 13 13.76 -60.31 -37.52
CA ILE A 13 12.51 -59.75 -38.09
C ILE A 13 12.16 -60.42 -39.43
N SER A 14 13.05 -61.24 -40.01
CA SER A 14 12.88 -61.84 -41.34
C SER A 14 11.94 -63.07 -41.39
N GLY A 15 11.31 -63.47 -40.29
CA GLY A 15 10.37 -64.60 -40.24
C GLY A 15 8.91 -64.13 -40.26
N LYS A 16 8.22 -64.32 -41.40
CA LYS A 16 6.76 -64.10 -41.58
C LYS A 16 6.21 -62.78 -41.00
N VAL A 17 6.63 -61.64 -41.57
CA VAL A 17 6.01 -60.34 -41.25
C VAL A 17 4.94 -60.01 -42.29
N THR A 18 3.68 -59.92 -41.86
CA THR A 18 2.55 -59.51 -42.71
C THR A 18 2.68 -58.04 -43.12
N LEU A 19 2.31 -57.71 -44.36
CA LEU A 19 2.34 -56.34 -44.92
C LEU A 19 1.69 -55.29 -43.98
N ARG A 20 0.65 -55.72 -43.25
CA ARG A 20 -0.07 -54.95 -42.24
C ARG A 20 0.84 -54.44 -41.11
N THR A 21 1.80 -55.24 -40.64
CA THR A 21 2.70 -54.88 -39.54
C THR A 21 3.74 -53.85 -39.99
N VAL A 22 4.23 -53.95 -41.23
CA VAL A 22 5.21 -53.02 -41.81
C VAL A 22 4.62 -51.62 -41.99
N LEU A 23 3.32 -51.52 -42.26
CA LEU A 23 2.63 -50.24 -42.46
C LEU A 23 2.07 -49.63 -41.17
N ILE A 24 1.43 -50.42 -40.30
CA ILE A 24 0.72 -49.87 -39.13
C ILE A 24 1.69 -49.45 -38.02
N VAL A 25 2.68 -50.27 -37.71
CA VAL A 25 3.60 -50.01 -36.58
C VAL A 25 4.35 -48.67 -36.70
N PRO A 26 5.00 -48.33 -37.83
CA PRO A 26 5.71 -47.05 -37.94
C PRO A 26 4.75 -45.86 -37.89
N PHE A 27 3.55 -45.98 -38.47
CA PHE A 27 2.54 -44.92 -38.42
C PHE A 27 2.10 -44.64 -36.99
N VAL A 28 1.73 -45.68 -36.25
CA VAL A 28 1.30 -45.55 -34.84
C VAL A 28 2.42 -44.97 -33.97
N LEU A 29 3.65 -45.46 -34.15
CA LEU A 29 4.82 -44.93 -33.44
C LEU A 29 5.01 -43.44 -33.72
N GLN A 30 4.90 -43.03 -34.99
CA GLN A 30 5.02 -41.63 -35.40
C GLN A 30 3.90 -40.77 -34.81
N THR A 31 2.64 -41.25 -34.76
CA THR A 31 1.54 -40.50 -34.12
C THR A 31 1.77 -40.33 -32.64
N PHE A 32 2.17 -41.38 -31.92
CA PHE A 32 2.49 -41.26 -30.49
C PHE A 32 3.64 -40.30 -30.24
N ALA A 33 4.68 -40.35 -31.07
CA ALA A 33 5.80 -39.41 -30.97
C ALA A 33 5.34 -37.95 -31.20
N ALA A 34 4.53 -37.70 -32.24
CA ALA A 34 4.04 -36.37 -32.55
C ALA A 34 3.11 -35.84 -31.46
N VAL A 35 2.11 -36.62 -31.03
CA VAL A 35 1.17 -36.21 -29.97
C VAL A 35 1.86 -36.06 -28.63
N GLY A 36 2.79 -36.95 -28.29
CA GLY A 36 3.60 -36.83 -27.07
C GLY A 36 4.45 -35.56 -27.06
N LEU A 37 5.08 -35.23 -28.19
CA LEU A 37 5.87 -34.01 -28.32
C LEU A 37 5.00 -32.75 -28.22
N VAL A 38 3.87 -32.71 -28.93
CA VAL A 38 2.93 -31.59 -28.85
C VAL A 38 2.34 -31.46 -27.45
N GLY A 39 1.98 -32.57 -26.80
CA GLY A 39 1.49 -32.57 -25.42
C GLY A 39 2.52 -32.04 -24.44
N TYR A 40 3.78 -32.47 -24.56
CA TYR A 40 4.89 -31.98 -23.73
C TYR A 40 5.14 -30.48 -23.94
N LEU A 41 5.21 -30.02 -25.19
CA LEU A 41 5.42 -28.61 -25.51
C LEU A 41 4.24 -27.75 -25.04
N SER A 42 3.00 -28.21 -25.24
CA SER A 42 1.79 -27.53 -24.75
C SER A 42 1.76 -27.43 -23.23
N PHE A 43 2.14 -28.48 -22.51
CA PHE A 43 2.20 -28.47 -21.05
C PHE A 43 3.29 -27.51 -20.54
N ARG A 44 4.47 -27.53 -21.15
CA ARG A 44 5.57 -26.61 -20.81
C ARG A 44 5.19 -25.14 -21.09
N ASN A 45 4.56 -24.88 -22.23
CA ASN A 45 4.13 -23.54 -22.59
C ASN A 45 2.98 -23.06 -21.69
N GLY A 46 2.04 -23.95 -21.33
CA GLY A 46 0.96 -23.65 -20.41
C GLY A 46 1.47 -23.28 -19.02
N GLN A 47 2.40 -24.05 -18.46
CA GLN A 47 3.06 -23.71 -17.19
C GLN A 47 3.74 -22.34 -17.25
N LYS A 48 4.47 -22.07 -18.34
CA LYS A 48 5.13 -20.77 -18.52
C LYS A 48 4.12 -19.62 -18.55
N ALA A 49 3.05 -19.74 -19.34
CA ALA A 49 2.03 -18.71 -19.45
C ALA A 49 1.33 -18.43 -18.11
N VAL A 50 1.03 -19.47 -17.33
CA VAL A 50 0.44 -19.33 -15.99
C VAL A 50 1.41 -18.65 -15.03
N ASN A 51 2.69 -19.05 -15.02
CA ASN A 51 3.69 -18.43 -14.15
C ASN A 51 3.94 -16.96 -14.53
N ASP A 52 4.02 -16.65 -15.82
CA ASP A 52 4.20 -15.29 -16.31
C ASP A 52 3.01 -14.41 -15.90
N LEU A 53 1.77 -14.91 -16.03
CA LEU A 53 0.57 -14.21 -15.60
C LEU A 53 0.53 -14.00 -14.07
N ALA A 54 0.87 -15.03 -13.30
CA ALA A 54 0.92 -14.93 -11.84
C ALA A 54 1.95 -13.88 -11.37
N ASN A 55 3.12 -13.85 -12.00
CA ASN A 55 4.16 -12.86 -11.72
C ASN A 55 3.72 -11.43 -12.08
N GLN A 56 3.08 -11.26 -13.24
CA GLN A 56 2.54 -9.96 -13.65
C GLN A 56 1.47 -9.45 -12.67
N LEU A 57 0.53 -10.31 -12.29
CA LEU A 57 -0.51 -9.96 -11.34
C LEU A 57 0.06 -9.60 -9.97
N GLN A 58 1.07 -10.35 -9.50
CA GLN A 58 1.74 -10.02 -8.24
C GLN A 58 2.42 -8.66 -8.30
N SER A 59 3.13 -8.36 -9.40
CA SER A 59 3.77 -7.06 -9.61
C SER A 59 2.74 -5.93 -9.61
N GLU A 60 1.64 -6.08 -10.36
CA GLU A 60 0.59 -5.06 -10.45
C GLU A 60 -0.06 -4.80 -9.07
N ILE A 61 -0.29 -5.85 -8.29
CA ILE A 61 -0.80 -5.71 -6.91
C ILE A 61 0.23 -4.96 -6.04
N SER A 62 1.50 -5.32 -6.12
CA SER A 62 2.57 -4.65 -5.37
C SER A 62 2.69 -3.17 -5.73
N ASP A 63 2.73 -2.85 -7.03
CA ASP A 63 2.82 -1.48 -7.54
C ASP A 63 1.60 -0.66 -7.10
N ARG A 64 0.41 -1.27 -7.13
CA ARG A 64 -0.81 -0.62 -6.66
C ARG A 64 -0.80 -0.37 -5.16
N ILE A 65 -0.32 -1.31 -4.36
CA ILE A 65 -0.15 -1.12 -2.92
C ILE A 65 0.82 0.05 -2.65
N GLU A 66 1.95 0.08 -3.35
CA GLU A 66 2.93 1.17 -3.22
C GLU A 66 2.30 2.52 -3.58
N GLN A 67 1.55 2.60 -4.67
CA GLN A 67 0.86 3.82 -5.10
C GLN A 67 -0.16 4.29 -4.04
N GLU A 68 -0.98 3.40 -3.52
CA GLU A 68 -2.00 3.74 -2.50
C GLU A 68 -1.33 4.21 -1.19
N VAL A 69 -0.26 3.53 -0.75
CA VAL A 69 0.52 3.94 0.44
C VAL A 69 1.17 5.30 0.21
N GLN A 70 1.77 5.53 -0.95
CA GLN A 70 2.40 6.79 -1.29
C GLN A 70 1.37 7.93 -1.29
N GLN A 71 0.20 7.71 -1.89
CA GLN A 71 -0.88 8.70 -1.91
C GLN A 71 -1.42 8.99 -0.49
N TYR A 72 -1.53 7.96 0.34
CA TYR A 72 -1.93 8.10 1.74
C TYR A 72 -0.96 8.96 2.55
N LEU A 73 0.36 8.81 2.32
CA LEU A 73 1.41 9.57 3.04
C LEU A 73 1.69 10.96 2.46
N ASP A 74 1.40 11.19 1.18
CA ASP A 74 1.64 12.47 0.51
C ASP A 74 0.70 13.59 1.02
N THR A 75 -0.55 13.26 1.36
CA THR A 75 -1.53 14.24 1.84
C THR A 75 -1.12 14.89 3.18
N PRO A 76 -0.76 14.15 4.25
CA PRO A 76 -0.22 14.73 5.48
C PRO A 76 1.02 15.62 5.25
N HIS A 77 1.94 15.21 4.37
CA HIS A 77 3.13 16.00 4.06
C HIS A 77 2.78 17.36 3.44
N LYS A 78 1.85 17.39 2.49
CA LYS A 78 1.36 18.63 1.89
C LYS A 78 0.69 19.55 2.91
N ILE A 79 -0.11 18.99 3.82
CA ILE A 79 -0.71 19.76 4.92
C ILE A 79 0.38 20.42 5.78
N ASN A 80 1.40 19.67 6.18
CA ASN A 80 2.52 20.22 6.95
C ASN A 80 3.26 21.32 6.19
N GLN A 81 3.55 21.13 4.90
CA GLN A 81 4.18 22.16 4.06
C GLN A 81 3.35 23.44 3.99
N THR A 82 2.02 23.33 3.85
CA THR A 82 1.14 24.51 3.83
C THR A 82 1.09 25.22 5.18
N LEU A 83 1.07 24.47 6.29
CA LEU A 83 1.12 25.04 7.64
C LEU A 83 2.45 25.79 7.86
N THR A 84 3.58 25.15 7.57
CA THR A 84 4.90 25.78 7.68
C THR A 84 5.02 27.03 6.79
N ALA A 85 4.51 26.97 5.56
CA ALA A 85 4.50 28.13 4.67
C ALA A 85 3.65 29.28 5.22
N ALA A 86 2.46 28.99 5.76
CA ALA A 86 1.60 30.01 6.37
C ALA A 86 2.25 30.68 7.58
N ILE A 87 2.98 29.91 8.39
CA ILE A 87 3.75 30.42 9.54
C ILE A 87 4.91 31.29 9.06
N ASN A 88 5.72 30.80 8.12
CA ASN A 88 6.91 31.51 7.63
C ASN A 88 6.58 32.80 6.86
N LEU A 89 5.38 32.89 6.29
CA LEU A 89 4.88 34.09 5.59
C LEU A 89 4.12 35.04 6.53
N ASP A 90 4.14 34.80 7.84
CA ASP A 90 3.39 35.57 8.86
C ASP A 90 1.87 35.64 8.60
N LEU A 91 1.33 34.72 7.80
CA LEU A 91 -0.11 34.59 7.53
C LEU A 91 -0.84 33.89 8.69
N LEU A 92 -0.10 33.11 9.47
CA LEU A 92 -0.61 32.38 10.62
C LEU A 92 0.32 32.55 11.82
N ASP A 93 -0.14 33.33 12.81
CA ASP A 93 0.51 33.42 14.11
C ASP A 93 0.08 32.22 14.97
N VAL A 94 1.02 31.32 15.26
CA VAL A 94 0.79 30.13 16.11
C VAL A 94 0.50 30.50 17.57
N LYS A 95 0.85 31.71 18.02
CA LYS A 95 0.48 32.20 19.36
C LYS A 95 -0.95 32.71 19.39
N ASN A 96 -1.51 33.09 18.24
CA ASN A 96 -2.93 33.36 18.11
C ASN A 96 -3.71 32.05 18.02
N ARG A 97 -4.03 31.54 19.21
CA ARG A 97 -4.72 30.28 19.42
C ARG A 97 -5.95 30.09 18.53
N LYS A 98 -6.84 31.10 18.47
CA LYS A 98 -8.08 31.01 17.69
C LYS A 98 -7.80 30.91 16.19
N ALA A 99 -6.78 31.62 15.71
CA ALA A 99 -6.37 31.54 14.30
C ALA A 99 -5.82 30.15 13.97
N LEU A 100 -4.95 29.61 14.82
CA LEU A 100 -4.39 28.27 14.65
C LEU A 100 -5.47 27.18 14.69
N GLU A 101 -6.33 27.18 15.71
CA GLU A 101 -7.44 26.23 15.81
C GLU A 101 -8.30 26.22 14.55
N LEU A 102 -8.71 27.41 14.09
CA LEU A 102 -9.55 27.54 12.90
C LEU A 102 -8.83 27.07 11.63
N TYR A 103 -7.53 27.35 11.52
CA TYR A 103 -6.70 26.87 10.42
C TYR A 103 -6.66 25.34 10.39
N LEU A 104 -6.29 24.70 11.51
CA LEU A 104 -6.22 23.24 11.63
C LEU A 104 -7.59 22.60 11.36
N TRP A 105 -8.67 23.17 11.92
CA TRP A 105 -10.03 22.69 11.73
C TRP A 105 -10.47 22.75 10.26
N ARG A 106 -10.17 23.85 9.56
CA ARG A 106 -10.50 23.99 8.13
C ARG A 106 -9.75 22.97 7.28
N HIS A 107 -8.46 22.78 7.53
CA HIS A 107 -7.69 21.75 6.84
C HIS A 107 -8.29 20.35 7.08
N LEU A 108 -8.61 20.03 8.32
CA LEU A 108 -9.23 18.75 8.67
C LEU A 108 -10.61 18.54 8.02
N LYS A 109 -11.38 19.63 7.81
CA LYS A 109 -12.66 19.60 7.10
C LYS A 109 -12.50 19.39 5.59
N ILE A 110 -11.41 19.89 4.99
CA ILE A 110 -11.12 19.71 3.56
C ILE A 110 -10.60 18.30 3.28
N PHE A 111 -9.75 17.76 4.15
CA PHE A 111 -9.11 16.47 3.98
C PHE A 111 -9.80 15.40 4.84
N ASP A 112 -10.87 14.80 4.31
CA ASP A 112 -11.66 13.78 5.01
C ASP A 112 -10.88 12.50 5.38
N SER A 113 -9.76 12.22 4.70
CA SER A 113 -8.87 11.10 5.01
C SER A 113 -8.02 11.32 6.27
N ILE A 114 -7.94 12.54 6.77
CA ILE A 114 -7.10 12.89 7.92
C ILE A 114 -7.93 12.80 9.20
N HIS A 115 -7.38 12.08 10.19
CA HIS A 115 -8.02 11.92 11.48
C HIS A 115 -7.76 13.10 12.42
N ALA A 116 -6.52 13.61 12.43
CA ALA A 116 -6.13 14.73 13.27
C ALA A 116 -4.98 15.51 12.65
N ILE A 117 -4.94 16.81 12.95
CA ILE A 117 -3.83 17.71 12.67
C ILE A 117 -3.55 18.46 13.96
N PHE A 118 -2.28 18.54 14.36
CA PHE A 118 -1.91 19.17 15.61
C PHE A 118 -0.63 19.98 15.49
N PHE A 119 -0.49 20.95 16.40
CA PHE A 119 0.69 21.76 16.58
C PHE A 119 1.16 21.65 18.03
N GLY A 120 2.40 21.21 18.22
CA GLY A 120 3.04 21.12 19.53
C GLY A 120 3.86 22.37 19.83
N TYR A 121 3.76 22.88 21.05
CA TYR A 121 4.52 24.04 21.53
C TYR A 121 5.80 23.59 22.24
N GLN A 122 6.82 24.45 22.24
CA GLN A 122 8.10 24.15 22.89
C GLN A 122 7.98 24.03 24.41
N GLU A 123 6.98 24.67 24.99
CA GLU A 123 6.61 24.62 26.40
C GLU A 123 5.90 23.31 26.78
N GLY A 124 5.66 22.42 25.81
CA GLY A 124 5.02 21.12 26.00
C GLY A 124 3.51 21.12 25.85
N GLY A 125 2.91 22.25 25.46
CA GLY A 125 1.49 22.27 25.12
C GLY A 125 1.18 21.79 23.73
N ILE A 126 -0.11 21.69 23.41
CA ILE A 126 -0.60 21.28 22.09
C ILE A 126 -1.90 21.98 21.72
N THR A 127 -2.13 22.15 20.42
CA THR A 127 -3.42 22.48 19.83
C THR A 127 -3.73 21.44 18.76
N VAL A 128 -4.91 20.83 18.81
CA VAL A 128 -5.32 19.73 17.94
C VAL A 128 -6.66 20.06 17.31
N ALA A 129 -6.79 19.82 16.00
CA ALA A 129 -8.07 19.56 15.38
C ALA A 129 -8.16 18.06 15.10
N ARG A 130 -9.25 17.42 15.52
CA ARG A 130 -9.46 15.97 15.29
C ARG A 130 -10.88 15.63 14.92
N ARG A 131 -11.03 14.51 14.23
CA ARG A 131 -12.30 13.96 13.78
C ARG A 131 -12.59 12.68 14.54
N HIS A 132 -13.73 12.61 15.22
CA HIS A 132 -14.16 11.40 15.93
C HIS A 132 -15.64 11.15 15.65
N GLU A 133 -15.97 9.96 15.16
CA GLU A 133 -17.34 9.57 14.77
C GLU A 133 -18.02 10.59 13.83
N GLY A 134 -17.27 11.10 12.85
CA GLY A 134 -17.78 12.09 11.88
C GLY A 134 -17.96 13.51 12.41
N ARG A 135 -17.72 13.76 13.71
CA ARG A 135 -17.73 15.10 14.31
C ARG A 135 -16.32 15.64 14.45
N LEU A 136 -16.20 16.96 14.34
CA LEU A 136 -14.93 17.67 14.54
C LEU A 136 -14.83 18.20 15.95
N PHE A 137 -13.62 18.15 16.50
CA PHE A 137 -13.28 18.60 17.84
C PHE A 137 -12.02 19.46 17.78
N ILE A 138 -11.92 20.38 18.72
CA ILE A 138 -10.68 21.08 19.02
C ILE A 138 -10.22 20.65 20.39
N ASP A 139 -8.95 20.25 20.48
CA ASP A 139 -8.32 19.94 21.74
C ASP A 139 -7.17 20.91 22.01
N GLU A 140 -6.91 21.18 23.28
CA GLU A 140 -5.76 21.99 23.69
C GLU A 140 -5.27 21.62 25.07
N THR A 141 -4.03 22.00 25.38
CA THR A 141 -3.60 22.15 26.78
C THR A 141 -3.82 23.57 27.29
N LYS A 142 -4.10 23.68 28.61
CA LYS A 142 -4.26 24.97 29.27
C LYS A 142 -3.04 25.86 29.05
N GLY A 143 -3.25 27.08 28.56
CA GLY A 143 -2.17 28.05 28.40
C GLY A 143 -1.07 27.64 27.41
N LEU A 144 -1.31 26.61 26.57
CA LEU A 144 -0.35 26.13 25.57
C LEU A 144 0.96 25.60 26.18
N VAL A 145 0.90 25.17 27.44
CA VAL A 145 1.99 24.49 28.15
C VAL A 145 1.59 23.05 28.45
N ASN A 146 2.52 22.23 28.95
CA ASN A 146 2.18 20.88 29.40
C ASN A 146 1.18 20.91 30.58
N GLY A 147 0.31 19.92 30.67
CA GLY A 147 -0.66 19.80 31.76
C GLY A 147 -2.08 19.56 31.29
N ASP A 148 -3.06 20.21 31.93
CA ASP A 148 -4.49 19.97 31.74
C ASP A 148 -4.89 20.03 30.26
N TYR A 149 -5.43 18.92 29.76
CA TYR A 149 -5.88 18.74 28.37
C TYR A 149 -7.40 18.83 28.29
N TYR A 150 -7.89 19.65 27.37
CA TYR A 150 -9.32 19.91 27.19
C TYR A 150 -9.75 19.56 25.78
N ILE A 151 -10.95 18.99 25.67
CA ILE A 151 -11.57 18.63 24.40
C ILE A 151 -12.86 19.42 24.27
N TYR A 152 -13.01 20.16 23.18
CA TYR A 152 -14.18 20.97 22.89
C TYR A 152 -14.90 20.46 21.64
N THR A 153 -16.23 20.46 21.68
CA THR A 153 -17.04 20.34 20.46
C THR A 153 -16.90 21.60 19.61
N THR A 154 -17.11 21.47 18.30
CA THR A 154 -17.11 22.61 17.37
C THR A 154 -18.43 22.78 16.65
N ASP A 155 -18.80 24.03 16.37
CA ASP A 155 -19.89 24.35 15.45
C ASP A 155 -19.47 24.17 13.97
N ASN A 156 -20.40 24.47 13.05
CA ASN A 156 -20.17 24.36 11.60
C ASN A 156 -19.17 25.39 11.03
N GLN A 157 -18.73 26.35 11.84
CA GLN A 157 -17.74 27.38 11.50
C GLN A 157 -16.38 27.12 12.14
N GLY A 158 -16.25 26.10 13.00
CA GLY A 158 -15.03 25.76 13.72
C GLY A 158 -14.85 26.51 15.04
N ASN A 159 -15.88 27.18 15.55
CA ASN A 159 -15.82 27.76 16.89
C ASN A 159 -16.09 26.69 17.94
N ARG A 160 -15.32 26.74 19.04
CA ARG A 160 -15.54 25.90 20.22
C ARG A 160 -16.89 26.19 20.87
N GLN A 161 -17.56 25.15 21.33
CA GLN A 161 -18.81 25.26 22.08
C GLN A 161 -18.63 24.75 23.51
N GLU A 162 -18.99 23.49 23.75
CA GLU A 162 -19.02 22.91 25.08
C GLU A 162 -17.74 22.13 25.34
N LEU A 163 -17.27 22.15 26.59
CA LEU A 163 -16.22 21.25 27.03
C LEU A 163 -16.81 19.83 27.02
N PHE A 164 -16.36 19.02 26.07
CA PHE A 164 -16.80 17.65 25.92
C PHE A 164 -16.19 16.76 27.01
N GLN A 165 -14.88 16.92 27.25
CA GLN A 165 -14.14 16.04 28.14
C GLN A 165 -12.82 16.69 28.62
N PHE A 166 -12.42 16.31 29.84
CA PHE A 166 -11.04 16.48 30.33
C PHE A 166 -10.19 15.27 29.92
N GLY A 167 -9.12 15.52 29.18
CA GLY A 167 -8.09 14.51 28.92
C GLY A 167 -7.14 14.34 30.10
N ASN A 168 -6.32 13.31 30.04
CA ASN A 168 -5.18 13.19 30.95
C ASN A 168 -4.20 14.35 30.72
N PRO A 169 -3.42 14.76 31.74
CA PRO A 169 -2.35 15.72 31.54
C PRO A 169 -1.43 15.29 30.39
N TYR A 170 -1.12 16.23 29.49
CA TYR A 170 -0.39 15.95 28.27
C TYR A 170 0.87 16.83 28.17
N ASP A 171 1.94 16.26 27.61
CA ASP A 171 3.18 16.97 27.29
C ASP A 171 3.63 16.59 25.88
N ALA A 172 3.49 17.54 24.94
CA ALA A 172 3.81 17.36 23.53
C ALA A 172 5.28 16.98 23.30
N ARG A 173 6.21 17.34 24.20
CA ARG A 173 7.64 17.04 24.02
C ARG A 173 7.96 15.56 24.21
N THR A 174 7.05 14.82 24.84
CA THR A 174 7.20 13.38 25.08
C THR A 174 6.66 12.52 23.94
N ASP A 175 5.99 13.14 22.97
CA ASP A 175 5.36 12.46 21.85
C ASP A 175 6.33 12.32 20.67
N SER A 176 6.61 11.07 20.28
CA SER A 176 7.53 10.74 19.18
C SER A 176 6.94 11.01 17.78
N CYS A 177 5.64 11.30 17.69
CA CYS A 177 4.95 11.57 16.44
C CYS A 177 5.11 13.04 15.97
N ILE A 178 5.66 13.92 16.79
CA ILE A 178 5.79 15.35 16.45
C ILE A 178 7.03 15.61 15.60
N ILE A 179 6.81 15.99 14.34
CA ILE A 179 7.87 16.47 13.45
C ILE A 179 8.27 17.88 13.89
N ARG A 180 9.56 18.08 14.21
CA ARG A 180 10.08 19.40 14.56
C ARG A 180 10.17 20.28 13.31
N VAL A 181 9.51 21.42 13.35
CA VAL A 181 9.70 22.50 12.38
C VAL A 181 10.75 23.44 13.00
N THR A 182 11.97 23.43 12.45
CA THR A 182 13.10 24.29 12.87
C THR A 182 13.18 25.53 12.01
#